data_AF-A0A7S0QHH5-F1
#
_entry.id   AF-A0A7S0QHH5-F1
#
_cell.length_a   1.000
_cell.length_b   1.000
_cell.length_c   1.000
_cell.angle_alpha   90.00
_cell.angle_beta   90.00
_cell.angle_gamma   90.00
#
_symmetry.space_group_name_H-M   'P 1'
#
loop_
_entity.id
_entity.type
_entity.pdbx_description
1 polymer ?
#
loop_
_entity_poly.entity_id
_entity_poly.type
_entity_poly.pdbx_seq_one_letter_code
_entity_poly.pdbx_strand_id
1 'polypeptide(L)'
;STESGRDYVRVYSCQSLSCSYTTELPGSPFSGSTVPGPVSASTGFMYVRFITDSSIRYAGFVASYGFTFGLQCLDCPAGKSLTAGASQCSDPCEAGTYSTDGFKAVGGGNCVSCASGLISGAGATSCTACPAGKYMGRNISASASASAINICSQSGSKRLTASSGVISDGDGDYSNNADCYVLIWSPGTTVTLSFTSFRTESGSDYVRVYSCQSSSCSSITELPGSPFSGSTVPGPVSASTGFMYVRFITDSS
;
A
#
# COMPACT_ATOMS: atom_id res chain seq x y z
N SER A 1 -32.97 -4.11 -35.96
CA SER A 1 -32.72 -3.60 -37.32
C SER A 1 -32.45 -2.11 -37.26
N THR A 2 -31.55 -1.62 -38.11
CA THR A 2 -31.28 -0.19 -38.33
C THR A 2 -31.52 0.15 -39.81
N GLU A 3 -31.67 1.44 -40.13
CA GLU A 3 -31.73 1.87 -41.53
C GLU A 3 -30.38 1.60 -42.23
N SER A 4 -30.38 0.70 -43.21
CA SER A 4 -29.16 0.26 -43.91
C SER A 4 -28.39 1.43 -44.51
N GLY A 5 -27.13 1.58 -44.11
CA GLY A 5 -26.24 2.63 -44.61
C GLY A 5 -26.50 4.05 -44.08
N ARG A 6 -27.51 4.27 -43.22
CA ARG A 6 -27.80 5.59 -42.60
C ARG A 6 -27.69 5.54 -41.09
N ASP A 7 -28.41 4.61 -40.47
CA ASP A 7 -28.29 4.31 -39.05
C ASP A 7 -27.32 3.15 -38.86
N TYR A 8 -26.26 3.37 -38.10
CA TYR A 8 -25.23 2.36 -37.93
C TYR A 8 -24.60 2.36 -36.54
N VAL A 9 -24.13 1.19 -36.15
CA VAL A 9 -23.38 0.98 -34.91
C VAL A 9 -21.91 0.87 -35.26
N ARG A 10 -21.09 1.78 -34.71
CA ARG A 10 -19.64 1.67 -34.75
C ARG A 10 -19.10 1.07 -33.46
N VAL A 11 -18.12 0.19 -33.59
CA VAL A 11 -17.46 -0.43 -32.45
C VAL A 11 -15.96 -0.20 -32.55
N TYR A 12 -15.37 0.29 -31.47
CA TYR A 12 -13.97 0.64 -31.38
C TYR A 12 -13.27 -0.11 -30.25
N SER A 13 -12.01 -0.49 -30.47
CA SER A 13 -11.06 -0.86 -29.43
C SER A 13 -10.41 0.40 -28.86
N CYS A 14 -10.27 0.48 -27.54
CA CYS A 14 -9.60 1.59 -26.86
C CYS A 14 -8.33 1.12 -26.16
N GLN A 15 -7.36 2.01 -25.97
CA GLN A 15 -6.15 1.68 -25.19
C GLN A 15 -6.34 1.82 -23.67
N SER A 16 -7.39 2.52 -23.22
CA SER A 16 -7.67 2.79 -21.81
C SER A 16 -9.15 3.07 -21.57
N LEU A 17 -9.53 3.19 -20.29
CA LEU A 17 -10.88 3.51 -19.85
C LEU A 17 -11.41 4.85 -20.39
N SER A 18 -10.52 5.82 -20.64
CA SER A 18 -10.92 7.14 -21.16
C SER A 18 -11.26 7.11 -22.65
N CYS A 19 -10.92 6.03 -23.37
CA CYS A 19 -11.11 5.89 -24.81
C CYS A 19 -10.63 7.10 -25.64
N SER A 20 -9.57 7.78 -25.18
CA SER A 20 -9.03 8.97 -25.86
C SER A 20 -8.34 8.63 -27.19
N TYR A 21 -7.90 7.38 -27.33
CA TYR A 21 -7.36 6.80 -28.56
C TYR A 21 -8.18 5.56 -28.92
N THR A 22 -8.82 5.59 -30.09
CA THR A 22 -9.73 4.56 -30.57
C THR A 22 -9.30 4.02 -31.93
N THR A 23 -9.36 2.71 -32.09
CA THR A 23 -9.21 2.03 -33.39
C THR A 23 -10.51 1.30 -33.69
N GLU A 24 -11.12 1.55 -34.86
CA GLU A 24 -12.37 0.88 -35.24
C GLU A 24 -12.15 -0.63 -35.45
N LEU A 25 -13.04 -1.46 -34.91
CA LEU A 25 -12.92 -2.91 -34.98
C LEU A 25 -13.26 -3.44 -36.38
N PRO A 26 -12.59 -4.52 -36.85
CA PRO A 26 -12.92 -5.16 -38.11
C PRO A 26 -14.40 -5.58 -38.14
N GLY A 27 -15.09 -5.27 -39.24
CA GLY A 27 -16.52 -5.54 -39.44
C GLY A 27 -17.45 -4.37 -39.07
N SER A 28 -16.98 -3.39 -38.30
CA SER A 28 -17.67 -2.11 -38.09
C SER A 28 -17.51 -1.18 -39.32
N PRO A 29 -18.50 -0.33 -39.66
CA PRO A 29 -19.82 -0.15 -39.03
C PRO A 29 -20.85 -1.21 -39.40
N PHE A 30 -21.78 -1.50 -38.48
CA PHE A 30 -22.91 -2.40 -38.70
C PHE A 30 -24.19 -1.64 -39.03
N SER A 31 -24.93 -2.06 -40.05
CA SER A 31 -26.26 -1.52 -40.36
C SER A 31 -27.18 -2.56 -41.01
N GLY A 32 -28.49 -2.28 -41.03
CA GLY A 32 -29.49 -3.11 -41.69
C GLY A 32 -30.20 -4.10 -40.76
N SER A 33 -30.68 -5.21 -41.32
CA SER A 33 -31.51 -6.21 -40.62
C SER A 33 -30.79 -7.51 -40.26
N THR A 34 -29.61 -7.76 -40.83
CA THR A 34 -28.82 -8.97 -40.55
C THR A 34 -28.05 -8.80 -39.25
N VAL A 35 -28.11 -9.80 -38.36
CA VAL A 35 -27.33 -9.81 -37.11
C VAL A 35 -25.84 -10.00 -37.47
N PRO A 36 -24.96 -9.05 -37.11
CA PRO A 36 -23.53 -9.19 -37.38
C PRO A 36 -22.88 -10.33 -36.58
N GLY A 37 -21.76 -10.84 -37.09
CA GLY A 37 -20.90 -11.75 -36.32
C GLY A 37 -20.26 -11.05 -35.10
N PRO A 38 -19.74 -11.82 -34.13
CA PRO A 38 -19.12 -11.26 -32.94
C PRO A 38 -17.85 -10.46 -33.28
N VAL A 39 -17.61 -9.37 -32.55
CA VAL A 39 -16.36 -8.60 -32.59
C VAL A 39 -15.71 -8.56 -31.22
N SER A 40 -14.38 -8.58 -31.21
CA SER A 40 -13.57 -8.66 -29.99
C SER A 40 -12.51 -7.56 -29.96
N ALA A 41 -12.39 -6.87 -28.82
CA ALA A 41 -11.29 -5.95 -28.54
C ALA A 41 -10.22 -6.69 -27.72
N SER A 42 -8.96 -6.62 -28.16
CA SER A 42 -7.82 -7.28 -27.48
C SER A 42 -7.25 -6.49 -26.30
N THR A 43 -7.61 -5.22 -26.17
CA THR A 43 -7.11 -4.30 -25.13
C THR A 43 -7.91 -4.37 -23.84
N GLY A 44 -9.04 -5.08 -23.83
CA GLY A 44 -9.97 -5.11 -22.70
C GLY A 44 -10.89 -3.89 -22.60
N PHE A 45 -10.72 -2.87 -23.46
CA PHE A 45 -11.59 -1.69 -23.50
C PHE A 45 -12.29 -1.57 -24.86
N MET A 46 -13.62 -1.44 -24.85
CA MET A 46 -14.45 -1.31 -26.04
C MET A 46 -15.39 -0.11 -25.92
N TYR A 47 -15.50 0.66 -27.00
CA TYR A 47 -16.44 1.78 -27.11
C TYR A 47 -17.43 1.51 -28.25
N VAL A 48 -18.72 1.60 -27.95
CA VAL A 48 -19.81 1.39 -28.92
C VAL A 48 -20.55 2.70 -29.12
N ARG A 49 -20.72 3.10 -30.39
CA ARG A 49 -21.43 4.32 -30.76
C ARG A 49 -22.53 3.99 -31.76
N PHE A 50 -23.78 4.23 -31.37
CA PHE A 50 -24.91 4.18 -32.28
C PHE A 50 -25.17 5.57 -32.85
N ILE A 51 -25.23 5.65 -34.18
CA ILE A 51 -25.39 6.89 -34.92
C ILE A 51 -26.64 6.74 -35.78
N THR A 52 -27.54 7.71 -35.67
CA THR A 52 -28.76 7.78 -36.47
C THR A 52 -28.83 9.11 -37.20
N ASP A 53 -29.54 9.13 -38.33
CA ASP A 53 -29.90 10.39 -38.97
C ASP A 53 -31.27 10.90 -38.48
N SER A 54 -31.83 11.92 -39.16
CA SER A 54 -33.13 12.49 -38.81
C SER A 54 -34.33 11.78 -39.47
N SER A 55 -34.09 10.64 -40.14
CA SER A 55 -35.07 9.93 -40.97
C SER A 55 -35.58 8.65 -40.31
N ILE A 56 -35.77 7.56 -41.07
CA ILE A 56 -36.60 6.39 -40.72
C ILE A 56 -36.17 5.77 -39.38
N ARG A 57 -37.14 5.37 -38.56
CA ARG A 57 -36.86 4.75 -37.25
C ARG A 57 -37.21 3.27 -37.24
N TYR A 58 -36.27 2.46 -36.80
CA TYR A 58 -36.47 1.03 -36.53
C TYR A 58 -36.23 0.71 -35.05
N ALA A 59 -36.48 -0.54 -34.65
CA ALA A 59 -36.34 -0.99 -33.27
C ALA A 59 -34.90 -0.96 -32.73
N GLY A 60 -33.89 -0.72 -33.58
CA GLY A 60 -32.49 -0.59 -33.17
C GLY A 60 -31.79 -1.93 -33.00
N PHE A 61 -30.96 -2.05 -31.96
CA PHE A 61 -30.16 -3.24 -31.70
C PHE A 61 -30.24 -3.67 -30.23
N VAL A 62 -30.06 -4.96 -30.01
CA VAL A 62 -29.79 -5.55 -28.70
C VAL A 62 -28.48 -6.31 -28.84
N ALA A 63 -27.55 -6.09 -27.93
CA ALA A 63 -26.25 -6.76 -27.92
C ALA A 63 -25.96 -7.30 -26.51
N SER A 64 -25.36 -8.48 -26.46
CA SER A 64 -24.76 -9.06 -25.27
C SER A 64 -23.25 -8.88 -25.33
N TYR A 65 -22.63 -8.47 -24.22
CA TYR A 65 -21.18 -8.45 -24.09
C TYR A 65 -20.74 -9.54 -23.11
N GLY A 66 -19.54 -10.06 -23.33
CA GLY A 66 -18.92 -11.06 -22.47
C GLY A 66 -17.42 -11.04 -22.67
N PHE A 67 -16.69 -11.50 -21.66
CA PHE A 67 -15.25 -11.66 -21.69
C PHE A 67 -14.93 -13.14 -21.65
N THR A 68 -14.15 -13.62 -22.61
CA THR A 68 -13.52 -14.93 -22.51
C THR A 68 -12.24 -14.76 -21.72
N PHE A 69 -12.21 -15.21 -20.46
CA PHE A 69 -10.95 -15.48 -19.76
C PHE A 69 -10.30 -16.70 -20.42
N GLY A 70 -9.67 -16.49 -21.58
CA GLY A 70 -8.69 -17.45 -22.05
C GLY A 70 -7.59 -17.54 -21.01
N LEU A 71 -7.17 -18.76 -20.65
CA LEU A 71 -6.01 -19.05 -19.80
C LEU A 71 -4.72 -18.56 -20.50
N GLN A 72 -4.57 -17.26 -20.65
CA GLN A 72 -3.38 -16.58 -21.10
C GLN A 72 -2.79 -15.85 -19.91
N CYS A 73 -1.47 -15.91 -19.76
CA CYS A 73 -0.76 -15.08 -18.81
C CYS A 73 -0.87 -13.62 -19.28
N LEU A 74 -1.83 -12.88 -18.73
CA LEU A 74 -1.97 -11.46 -19.00
C LEU A 74 -0.89 -10.69 -18.25
N ASP A 75 -0.23 -9.74 -18.93
CA ASP A 75 0.66 -8.80 -18.27
C ASP A 75 -0.15 -8.01 -17.23
N CYS A 76 0.40 -7.83 -16.03
CA CYS A 76 -0.26 -6.97 -15.06
C CYS A 76 -0.16 -5.51 -15.51
N PRO A 77 -1.17 -4.67 -15.24
CA PRO A 77 -1.06 -3.24 -15.52
C PRO A 77 0.08 -2.59 -14.70
N ALA A 78 0.75 -1.62 -15.29
CA ALA A 78 1.71 -0.76 -14.58
C ALA A 78 1.06 -0.16 -13.31
N GLY A 79 1.86 0.01 -12.26
CA GLY A 79 1.37 0.46 -10.96
C GLY A 79 0.65 -0.61 -10.12
N LYS A 80 0.65 -1.89 -10.51
CA LYS A 80 0.16 -3.02 -9.68
C LYS A 80 1.26 -4.07 -9.44
N SER A 81 1.08 -4.91 -8.43
CA SER A 81 1.97 -6.03 -8.11
C SER A 81 1.34 -7.38 -8.42
N LEU A 82 2.16 -8.43 -8.56
CA LEU A 82 1.69 -9.81 -8.71
C LEU A 82 2.72 -10.80 -8.15
N THR A 83 2.24 -11.90 -7.59
CA THR A 83 3.08 -13.06 -7.24
C THR A 83 3.01 -14.09 -8.37
N ALA A 84 4.10 -14.82 -8.64
CA ALA A 84 4.11 -15.87 -9.65
C ALA A 84 3.02 -16.92 -9.35
N GLY A 85 2.20 -17.25 -10.36
CA GLY A 85 1.08 -18.18 -10.21
C GLY A 85 -0.21 -17.58 -9.63
N ALA A 86 -0.28 -16.26 -9.42
CA ALA A 86 -1.51 -15.60 -9.00
C ALA A 86 -2.58 -15.64 -10.11
N SER A 87 -3.85 -15.88 -9.73
CA SER A 87 -5.01 -15.87 -10.64
C SER A 87 -5.52 -14.47 -10.97
N GLN A 88 -4.96 -13.42 -10.36
CA GLN A 88 -5.29 -12.01 -10.59
C GLN A 88 -4.12 -11.11 -10.17
N CYS A 89 -4.07 -9.89 -10.72
CA CYS A 89 -3.19 -8.83 -10.20
C CYS A 89 -3.59 -8.42 -8.78
N SER A 90 -2.60 -8.13 -7.95
CA SER A 90 -2.79 -7.59 -6.61
C SER A 90 -3.21 -6.12 -6.62
N ASP A 91 -3.42 -5.57 -5.43
CA ASP A 91 -3.70 -4.16 -5.20
C ASP A 91 -2.63 -3.21 -5.80
N PRO A 92 -2.99 -1.94 -6.05
CA PRO A 92 -2.06 -0.94 -6.56
C PRO A 92 -0.80 -0.85 -5.70
N CYS A 93 0.35 -0.62 -6.35
CA CYS A 93 1.60 -0.33 -5.66
C CYS A 93 1.38 0.78 -4.65
N GLU A 94 1.78 0.57 -3.41
CA GLU A 94 1.55 1.56 -2.38
C GLU A 94 2.41 2.81 -2.61
N ALA A 95 2.03 3.93 -2.00
CA ALA A 95 2.79 5.18 -2.11
C ALA A 95 4.25 4.97 -1.68
N GLY A 96 5.19 5.60 -2.40
CA GLY A 96 6.63 5.37 -2.25
C GLY A 96 7.17 4.17 -3.04
N THR A 97 6.32 3.46 -3.78
CA THR A 97 6.72 2.41 -4.72
C THR A 97 6.13 2.65 -6.11
N TYR A 98 6.69 2.00 -7.13
CA TYR A 98 6.20 2.10 -8.51
C TYR A 98 6.40 0.79 -9.30
N SER A 99 5.69 0.69 -10.42
CA SER A 99 5.90 -0.37 -11.42
C SER A 99 5.68 0.18 -12.83
N THR A 100 6.70 0.10 -13.68
CA THR A 100 6.70 0.68 -15.04
C THR A 100 5.93 -0.14 -16.07
N ASP A 101 5.82 -1.44 -15.85
CA ASP A 101 5.37 -2.41 -16.86
C ASP A 101 4.61 -3.60 -16.23
N GLY A 102 4.20 -3.48 -14.96
CA GLY A 102 3.49 -4.54 -14.24
C GLY A 102 4.25 -5.86 -14.16
N PHE A 103 5.59 -5.79 -14.22
CA PHE A 103 6.54 -6.87 -13.99
C PHE A 103 6.46 -8.03 -14.99
N LYS A 104 7.11 -7.87 -16.16
CA LYS A 104 7.43 -8.94 -17.12
C LYS A 104 8.50 -9.95 -16.63
N ALA A 105 8.73 -10.06 -15.32
CA ALA A 105 9.75 -10.94 -14.78
C ALA A 105 9.16 -12.34 -14.52
N VAL A 106 9.69 -13.35 -15.24
CA VAL A 106 9.49 -14.76 -14.92
C VAL A 106 10.01 -14.99 -13.49
N GLY A 107 9.12 -14.99 -12.49
CA GLY A 107 9.50 -15.09 -11.08
C GLY A 107 8.63 -14.32 -10.08
N GLY A 108 7.75 -13.42 -10.54
CA GLY A 108 6.91 -12.61 -9.65
C GLY A 108 7.67 -11.41 -9.06
N GLY A 109 7.05 -10.23 -9.13
CA GLY A 109 7.72 -8.96 -8.83
C GLY A 109 6.92 -8.12 -7.83
N ASN A 110 7.61 -7.69 -6.77
CA ASN A 110 7.11 -6.71 -5.82
C ASN A 110 7.36 -5.27 -6.34
N CYS A 111 6.53 -4.31 -5.93
CA CYS A 111 6.69 -2.90 -6.31
C CYS A 111 8.08 -2.37 -5.97
N VAL A 112 8.68 -1.61 -6.89
CA VAL A 112 10.03 -1.06 -6.73
C VAL A 112 9.96 0.19 -5.87
N SER A 113 10.84 0.28 -4.87
CA SER A 113 10.89 1.47 -4.01
C SER A 113 11.48 2.67 -4.73
N CYS A 114 10.92 3.86 -4.49
CA CYS A 114 11.53 5.09 -4.97
C CYS A 114 12.92 5.30 -4.36
N ALA A 115 13.88 5.69 -5.21
CA ALA A 115 15.21 6.08 -4.75
C ALA A 115 15.13 7.35 -3.89
N SER A 116 16.12 7.53 -3.02
CA SER A 116 16.23 8.70 -2.14
C SER A 116 16.04 10.01 -2.90
N GLY A 117 15.13 10.85 -2.42
CA GLY A 117 14.80 12.13 -3.04
C GLY A 117 13.71 12.07 -4.11
N LEU A 118 13.08 10.90 -4.32
CA LEU A 118 11.93 10.73 -5.21
C LEU A 118 10.68 10.27 -4.43
N ILE A 119 9.48 10.65 -4.86
CA ILE A 119 8.19 10.29 -4.26
C ILE A 119 7.24 9.70 -5.31
N SER A 120 6.30 8.87 -4.87
CA SER A 120 5.21 8.36 -5.70
C SER A 120 3.92 8.20 -4.90
N GLY A 121 2.78 8.40 -5.55
CA GLY A 121 1.47 8.05 -4.99
C GLY A 121 1.15 6.57 -5.18
N ALA A 122 0.04 6.09 -4.60
CA ALA A 122 -0.40 4.73 -4.85
C ALA A 122 -0.75 4.52 -6.33
N GLY A 123 -0.41 3.35 -6.89
CA GLY A 123 -0.61 3.02 -8.30
C GLY A 123 0.36 3.71 -9.26
N ALA A 124 1.43 4.34 -8.77
CA ALA A 124 2.35 5.07 -9.61
C ALA A 124 3.17 4.15 -10.54
N THR A 125 3.43 4.65 -11.74
CA THR A 125 4.26 3.99 -12.75
C THR A 125 5.71 4.50 -12.77
N SER A 126 6.01 5.55 -12.01
CA SER A 126 7.34 6.13 -11.83
C SER A 126 7.42 6.96 -10.55
N CYS A 127 8.64 7.27 -10.11
CA CYS A 127 8.89 8.19 -8.99
C CYS A 127 9.25 9.58 -9.50
N THR A 128 8.82 10.62 -8.79
CA THR A 128 9.04 12.03 -9.12
C THR A 128 9.93 12.69 -8.08
N ALA A 129 10.83 13.60 -8.47
CA ALA A 129 11.69 14.29 -7.51
C ALA A 129 10.90 15.08 -6.45
N CYS A 130 11.38 15.06 -5.22
CA CYS A 130 10.86 15.93 -4.18
C CYS A 130 11.02 17.41 -4.60
N PRO A 131 9.99 18.25 -4.41
CA PRO A 131 10.12 19.69 -4.63
C PRO A 131 11.26 20.29 -3.78
N ALA A 132 11.87 21.38 -4.28
CA ALA A 132 12.96 22.07 -3.59
C ALA A 132 12.57 22.42 -2.14
N GLY A 133 13.50 22.16 -1.21
CA GLY A 133 13.27 22.35 0.23
C GLY A 133 12.50 21.22 0.93
N LYS A 134 12.15 20.13 0.23
CA LYS A 134 11.51 18.94 0.82
C LYS A 134 12.39 17.71 0.62
N TYR A 135 12.41 16.81 1.60
CA TYR A 135 13.06 15.50 1.50
C TYR A 135 12.00 14.39 1.48
N MET A 136 12.37 13.24 0.94
CA MET A 136 11.51 12.05 0.95
C MET A 136 11.38 11.55 2.39
N GLY A 137 10.28 11.87 3.07
CA GLY A 137 9.84 11.13 4.24
C GLY A 137 9.47 9.72 3.76
N ARG A 138 10.09 8.68 4.32
CA ARG A 138 9.81 7.30 3.92
C ARG A 138 8.32 7.03 4.11
N ASN A 139 7.57 6.90 3.01
CA ASN A 139 6.22 6.34 3.04
C ASN A 139 6.37 4.86 3.40
N ILE A 140 6.38 4.56 4.68
CA ILE A 140 5.96 3.25 5.16
C ILE A 140 4.45 3.27 4.95
N SER A 141 4.02 2.83 3.77
CA SER A 141 2.66 2.42 3.56
C SER A 141 2.40 1.28 4.54
N ALA A 142 1.89 1.68 5.69
CA ALA A 142 0.65 1.18 6.21
C ALA A 142 0.41 1.95 7.51
N SER A 143 -0.79 2.47 7.63
CA SER A 143 -1.59 2.43 8.85
C SER A 143 -1.77 0.97 9.35
N ALA A 144 -0.75 0.10 9.21
CA ALA A 144 -0.67 -1.15 9.92
C ALA A 144 -0.25 -0.76 11.32
N SER A 145 -1.24 -0.65 12.20
CA SER A 145 -0.98 -0.86 13.60
C SER A 145 -0.34 -2.25 13.72
N ALA A 146 0.92 -2.32 14.14
CA ALA A 146 1.51 -3.61 14.47
C ALA A 146 0.62 -4.28 15.54
N SER A 147 0.30 -5.57 15.36
CA SER A 147 -0.33 -6.39 16.40
C SER A 147 0.43 -6.19 17.71
N ALA A 148 -0.27 -6.22 18.86
CA ALA A 148 0.36 -6.04 20.16
C ALA A 148 1.58 -6.96 20.32
N ILE A 149 2.71 -6.37 20.67
CA ILE A 149 3.98 -7.09 20.82
C ILE A 149 4.29 -7.22 22.30
N ASN A 150 4.49 -8.46 22.74
CA ASN A 150 5.14 -8.73 24.01
C ASN A 150 6.67 -8.52 23.84
N ILE A 151 7.21 -7.47 24.44
CA ILE A 151 8.64 -7.10 24.33
C ILE A 151 9.56 -8.11 25.01
N CYS A 152 9.10 -8.79 26.06
CA CYS A 152 9.87 -9.78 26.79
C CYS A 152 10.03 -11.10 26.04
N SER A 153 9.04 -11.47 25.23
CA SER A 153 9.11 -12.64 24.34
C SER A 153 9.95 -12.40 23.06
N GLN A 154 10.26 -11.15 22.72
CA GLN A 154 10.87 -10.74 21.43
C GLN A 154 12.18 -9.97 21.59
N SER A 155 12.75 -9.95 22.80
CA SER A 155 13.93 -9.15 23.13
C SER A 155 15.14 -9.51 22.28
N GLY A 156 15.83 -8.48 21.76
CA GLY A 156 17.04 -8.63 20.95
C GLY A 156 16.87 -8.90 19.45
N SER A 157 15.65 -9.13 18.96
CA SER A 157 15.45 -9.52 17.55
C SER A 157 14.53 -8.61 16.74
N LYS A 158 13.77 -7.69 17.36
CA LYS A 158 12.67 -6.99 16.68
C LYS A 158 12.84 -5.46 16.65
N ARG A 159 12.91 -4.93 15.43
CA ARG A 159 12.79 -3.49 15.13
C ARG A 159 11.37 -3.20 14.68
N LEU A 160 10.69 -2.28 15.35
CA LEU A 160 9.34 -1.86 15.00
C LEU A 160 9.43 -0.70 14.02
N THR A 161 9.01 -0.94 12.79
CA THR A 161 8.99 0.07 11.73
C THR A 161 7.57 0.44 11.30
N ALA A 162 6.54 -0.14 11.93
CA ALA A 162 5.16 0.21 11.67
C ALA A 162 4.87 1.66 12.12
N SER A 163 3.92 2.34 11.46
CA SER A 163 3.55 3.72 11.76
C SER A 163 2.89 3.89 13.13
N SER A 164 2.29 2.82 13.66
CA SER A 164 1.74 2.71 15.01
C SER A 164 1.74 1.25 15.47
N GLY A 165 1.51 1.00 16.76
CA GLY A 165 1.42 -0.34 17.32
C GLY A 165 1.33 -0.30 18.84
N VAL A 166 1.11 -1.46 19.45
CA VAL A 166 1.08 -1.63 20.90
C VAL A 166 2.28 -2.47 21.33
N ILE A 167 2.98 -2.02 22.38
CA ILE A 167 4.00 -2.80 23.09
C ILE A 167 3.51 -3.10 24.50
N SER A 168 3.81 -4.30 24.99
CA SER A 168 3.43 -4.81 26.32
C SER A 168 4.50 -5.76 26.83
N ASP A 169 4.52 -6.05 28.12
CA ASP A 169 5.30 -7.12 28.75
C ASP A 169 4.61 -8.49 28.67
N GLY A 170 3.32 -8.53 28.37
CA GLY A 170 2.54 -9.76 28.16
C GLY A 170 1.13 -9.67 28.73
N ASP A 171 0.49 -10.83 28.86
CA ASP A 171 -0.75 -10.97 29.62
C ASP A 171 -0.41 -11.34 31.07
N GLY A 172 -1.04 -10.67 32.05
CA GLY A 172 -0.84 -10.91 33.48
C GLY A 172 0.23 -10.01 34.12
N ASP A 173 0.82 -10.49 35.21
CA ASP A 173 1.92 -9.80 35.90
C ASP A 173 3.25 -10.07 35.17
N TYR A 174 4.16 -9.09 35.15
CA TYR A 174 5.48 -9.24 34.53
C TYR A 174 6.36 -10.23 35.31
N SER A 175 7.35 -10.80 34.63
CA SER A 175 8.35 -11.68 35.24
C SER A 175 9.43 -10.90 35.98
N ASN A 176 9.90 -11.48 37.09
CA ASN A 176 11.12 -11.04 37.78
C ASN A 176 12.35 -11.31 36.91
N ASN A 177 13.44 -10.57 37.16
CA ASN A 177 14.74 -10.65 36.50
C ASN A 177 14.67 -10.46 34.97
N ALA A 178 13.69 -9.70 34.50
CA ALA A 178 13.47 -9.42 33.11
C ALA A 178 14.39 -8.27 32.65
N ASP A 179 14.98 -8.41 31.47
CA ASP A 179 15.68 -7.34 30.76
C ASP A 179 15.19 -7.33 29.32
N CYS A 180 14.02 -6.69 29.14
CA CYS A 180 13.30 -6.70 27.89
C CYS A 180 13.51 -5.40 27.13
N TYR A 181 13.66 -5.47 25.80
CA TYR A 181 13.85 -4.25 25.03
C TYR A 181 13.36 -4.33 23.59
N VAL A 182 13.04 -3.15 23.05
CA VAL A 182 12.61 -2.98 21.67
C VAL A 182 13.14 -1.68 21.09
N LEU A 183 13.39 -1.69 19.78
CA LEU A 183 13.76 -0.51 19.00
C LEU A 183 12.60 -0.11 18.10
N ILE A 184 12.19 1.17 18.16
CA ILE A 184 11.12 1.75 17.34
C ILE A 184 11.73 2.76 16.38
N TRP A 185 11.46 2.57 15.08
CA TRP A 185 12.16 3.23 13.98
C TRP A 185 11.19 3.90 13.04
N SER A 186 11.19 5.22 13.08
CA SER A 186 10.52 6.08 12.10
C SER A 186 11.44 7.25 11.73
N PRO A 187 12.51 6.98 10.94
CA PRO A 187 13.55 7.97 10.63
C PRO A 187 12.96 9.25 10.02
N GLY A 188 13.40 10.41 10.51
CA GLY A 188 12.93 11.71 10.00
C GLY A 188 11.54 12.12 10.48
N THR A 189 10.99 11.44 11.48
CA THR A 189 9.73 11.81 12.15
C THR A 189 9.90 11.83 13.65
N THR A 190 8.95 12.42 14.37
CA THR A 190 8.91 12.32 15.83
C THR A 190 8.16 11.04 16.22
N VAL A 191 8.83 10.13 16.93
CA VAL A 191 8.19 8.95 17.52
C VAL A 191 7.70 9.32 18.91
N THR A 192 6.42 9.08 19.20
CA THR A 192 5.82 9.34 20.53
C THR A 192 5.33 8.05 21.16
N LEU A 193 5.80 7.75 22.37
CA LEU A 193 5.32 6.66 23.20
C LEU A 193 4.29 7.21 24.19
N SER A 194 3.11 6.59 24.24
CA SER A 194 2.05 6.92 25.18
C SER A 194 1.67 5.65 25.95
N PHE A 195 1.59 5.76 27.28
CA PHE A 195 1.16 4.66 28.13
C PHE A 195 -0.36 4.70 28.28
N THR A 196 -1.02 3.56 28.14
CA THR A 196 -2.46 3.40 28.39
C THR A 196 -2.75 2.70 29.73
N SER A 197 -1.78 1.97 30.25
CA SER A 197 -1.76 1.34 31.57
C SER A 197 -0.32 1.29 32.07
N PHE A 198 -0.12 1.37 33.38
CA PHE A 198 1.22 1.32 33.98
C PHE A 198 1.14 0.87 35.44
N ARG A 199 1.85 -0.22 35.76
CA ARG A 199 2.01 -0.70 37.14
C ARG A 199 3.30 -1.51 37.23
N THR A 200 4.30 -0.96 37.91
CA THR A 200 5.55 -1.63 38.26
C THR A 200 5.84 -1.46 39.75
N GLU A 201 6.78 -2.23 40.30
CA GLU A 201 7.27 -2.00 41.65
C GLU A 201 7.96 -0.62 41.72
N SER A 202 7.42 0.25 42.58
CA SER A 202 7.88 1.63 42.72
C SER A 202 9.29 1.67 43.27
N GLY A 203 10.25 2.10 42.45
CA GLY A 203 11.65 2.25 42.87
C GLY A 203 12.53 1.01 42.64
N SER A 204 11.99 -0.10 42.16
CA SER A 204 12.74 -1.32 41.82
C SER A 204 12.71 -1.62 40.33
N ASP A 205 11.52 -1.56 39.73
CA ASP A 205 11.28 -1.95 38.35
C ASP A 205 11.02 -0.74 37.46
N TYR A 206 11.70 -0.70 36.31
CA TYR A 206 11.79 0.51 35.51
C TYR A 206 11.54 0.28 34.02
N VAL A 207 10.68 1.14 33.44
CA VAL A 207 10.65 1.36 32.00
C VAL A 207 11.51 2.58 31.67
N ARG A 208 12.59 2.35 30.93
CA ARG A 208 13.51 3.37 30.45
C ARG A 208 13.29 3.64 28.96
N VAL A 209 13.26 4.90 28.59
CA VAL A 209 13.05 5.31 27.19
C VAL A 209 14.18 6.23 26.76
N TYR A 210 14.82 5.88 25.65
CA TYR A 210 15.94 6.61 25.08
C TYR A 210 15.64 7.05 23.66
N SER A 211 16.19 8.19 23.27
CA SER A 211 16.35 8.60 21.87
C SER A 211 17.71 8.11 21.36
N CYS A 212 17.76 7.61 20.12
CA CYS A 212 19.02 7.32 19.44
C CYS A 212 19.31 8.35 18.34
N GLN A 213 20.59 8.60 18.05
CA GLN A 213 21.00 9.52 16.98
C GLN A 213 20.91 8.92 15.58
N SER A 214 20.93 7.59 15.47
CA SER A 214 20.91 6.88 14.20
C SER A 214 20.26 5.51 14.32
N SER A 215 20.06 4.86 13.18
CA SER A 215 19.58 3.49 13.06
C SER A 215 20.52 2.45 13.69
N SER A 216 21.77 2.75 14.00
CA SER A 216 22.59 1.77 14.73
C SER A 216 22.24 1.73 16.22
N CYS A 217 21.55 2.77 16.73
CA CYS A 217 21.31 3.03 18.15
C CYS A 217 22.54 2.82 19.04
N SER A 218 23.74 3.08 18.51
CA SER A 218 25.01 2.94 19.24
C SER A 218 25.25 4.08 20.23
N SER A 219 24.55 5.20 20.05
CA SER A 219 24.53 6.34 20.97
C SER A 219 23.08 6.59 21.36
N ILE A 220 22.82 6.50 22.66
CA ILE A 220 21.51 6.67 23.28
C ILE A 220 21.53 7.85 24.25
N THR A 221 20.41 8.55 24.35
CA THR A 221 20.18 9.63 25.33
C THR A 221 18.83 9.39 25.97
N GLU A 222 18.78 9.32 27.30
CA GLU A 222 17.52 9.08 28.04
C GLU A 222 16.56 10.25 27.84
N LEU A 223 15.30 9.96 27.52
CA LEU A 223 14.29 10.99 27.28
C LEU A 223 13.81 11.61 28.61
N PRO A 224 13.46 12.91 28.62
CA PRO A 224 12.91 13.56 29.80
C PRO A 224 11.70 12.80 30.36
N GLY A 225 11.67 12.59 31.68
CA GLY A 225 10.63 11.84 32.38
C GLY A 225 10.96 10.36 32.61
N SER A 226 11.88 9.78 31.83
CA SER A 226 12.45 8.43 32.10
C SER A 226 13.49 8.49 33.24
N PRO A 227 13.64 7.45 34.06
CA PRO A 227 12.90 6.18 34.05
C PRO A 227 11.52 6.29 34.73
N PHE A 228 10.57 5.45 34.30
CA PHE A 228 9.24 5.35 34.88
C PHE A 228 9.14 4.15 35.84
N SER A 229 8.50 4.35 36.99
CA SER A 229 8.18 3.27 37.95
C SER A 229 6.91 3.59 38.76
N GLY A 230 6.32 2.58 39.41
CA GLY A 230 5.11 2.72 40.24
C GLY A 230 3.81 2.49 39.46
N SER A 231 2.70 3.06 39.94
CA SER A 231 1.35 2.78 39.43
C SER A 231 0.64 3.97 38.76
N THR A 232 1.30 5.14 38.69
CA THR A 232 0.77 6.30 37.98
C THR A 232 1.13 6.21 36.51
N VAL A 233 0.13 6.27 35.62
CA VAL A 233 0.35 6.26 34.16
C VAL A 233 1.19 7.47 33.73
N PRO A 234 2.39 7.29 33.17
CA PRO A 234 3.24 8.39 32.76
C PRO A 234 2.66 9.17 31.57
N GLY A 235 3.03 10.45 31.48
CA GLY A 235 2.77 11.26 30.30
C GLY A 235 3.54 10.77 29.06
N PRO A 236 3.14 11.20 27.85
CA PRO A 236 3.79 10.77 26.62
C PRO A 236 5.23 11.30 26.52
N VAL A 237 6.11 10.51 25.92
CA VAL A 237 7.50 10.90 25.61
C VAL A 237 7.80 10.78 24.13
N SER A 238 8.58 11.72 23.61
CA SER A 238 8.84 11.83 22.18
C SER A 238 10.32 11.89 21.84
N ALA A 239 10.73 11.08 20.85
CA ALA A 239 12.07 11.13 20.25
C ALA A 239 11.99 11.82 18.89
N SER A 240 12.61 13.00 18.76
CA SER A 240 12.60 13.82 17.54
C SER A 240 13.49 13.29 16.41
N THR A 241 14.44 12.41 16.73
CA THR A 241 15.34 11.76 15.76
C THR A 241 14.65 10.67 14.93
N GLY A 242 13.47 10.20 15.40
CA GLY A 242 12.78 9.07 14.81
C GLY A 242 13.30 7.70 15.25
N PHE A 243 14.29 7.64 16.14
CA PHE A 243 14.82 6.40 16.70
C PHE A 243 14.59 6.38 18.21
N MET A 244 13.78 5.44 18.68
CA MET A 244 13.46 5.28 20.09
C MET A 244 13.85 3.87 20.56
N TYR A 245 14.44 3.80 21.74
CA TYR A 245 14.81 2.55 22.41
C TYR A 245 14.06 2.47 23.74
N VAL A 246 13.22 1.46 23.90
CA VAL A 246 12.45 1.21 25.12
C VAL A 246 13.00 -0.04 25.79
N ARG A 247 13.31 0.05 27.07
CA ARG A 247 13.87 -1.04 27.86
C ARG A 247 13.10 -1.17 29.18
N PHE A 248 12.58 -2.35 29.45
CA PHE A 248 11.94 -2.69 30.71
C PHE A 248 12.86 -3.63 31.49
N ILE A 249 13.20 -3.24 32.72
CA ILE A 249 14.11 -3.99 33.59
C ILE A 249 13.40 -4.24 34.91
N THR A 250 13.42 -5.48 35.37
CA THR A 250 12.87 -5.87 36.67
C THR A 250 13.94 -6.51 37.56
N ASP A 251 13.77 -6.36 38.86
CA ASP A 251 14.62 -6.99 39.86
C ASP A 251 14.15 -8.42 40.17
N SER A 252 14.63 -9.03 41.27
CA SER A 252 14.29 -10.42 41.60
C SER A 252 12.92 -10.63 42.28
N SER A 253 12.18 -9.58 42.59
CA SER A 253 10.97 -9.60 43.43
C SER A 253 9.68 -9.33 42.67
#